data_AF-A0A0G4EBS3-F1
#
_entry.id   AF-A0A0G4EBS3-F1
#
_cell.length_a   1.000
_cell.length_b   1.000
_cell.length_c   1.000
_cell.angle_alpha   90.00
_cell.angle_beta   90.00
_cell.angle_gamma   90.00
#
_symmetry.space_group_name_H-M   'P 1'
#
loop_
_entity.id
_entity.type
_entity.pdbx_description
1 polymer ?
#
loop_
_entity_poly.entity_id
_entity_poly.type
_entity_poly.pdbx_seq_one_letter_code
_entity_poly.pdbx_strand_id
1 'polypeptide(L)'
;MQQERRVLRQGLMGWLAYLLGLAWVLENGGDWGGWDGALHIARHVGSLTALPIIVTAADIKKVISKSVFNTQPDALKQYLVFGHKLGLPLLPINAQSVGRLGDENLLVAGSRDFWSLYDTNVFYSTHDERDPVCRVGTEIFRCFRDVVVIKLATKAPVNLPYLGQNANAPLRGMVSSSVSRLDPAAWSCINHLAIEGTSCRLSHPVFSVRVMAESSSINGPARSQYVFLHGDGEQDPFAVYAMIQKSNDQANIVLYTTEQPPPGILQDPWQLARPRLWARKTVALVRRLMTDGVISLVFGRSL
;
A
#
# COMPACT_ATOMS: atom_id res chain seq x y z
N MET A 1 -46.07 -28.36 -4.59
CA MET A 1 -46.49 -27.82 -3.28
C MET A 1 -45.56 -28.13 -2.10
N GLN A 2 -45.36 -29.37 -1.61
CA GLN A 2 -44.48 -29.58 -0.42
C GLN A 2 -42.98 -29.35 -0.70
N GLN A 3 -42.50 -29.72 -1.89
CA GLN A 3 -41.09 -29.53 -2.28
C GLN A 3 -40.73 -28.05 -2.47
N GLU A 4 -41.62 -27.25 -3.08
CA GLU A 4 -41.42 -25.80 -3.26
C GLU A 4 -41.36 -25.05 -1.93
N ARG A 5 -42.20 -25.44 -0.95
CA ARG A 5 -42.15 -24.86 0.40
C ARG A 5 -40.85 -25.17 1.14
N ARG A 6 -40.19 -26.30 0.85
CA ARG A 6 -38.87 -26.63 1.43
C ARG A 6 -37.75 -25.80 0.80
N VAL A 7 -37.76 -25.63 -0.52
CA VAL A 7 -36.75 -24.83 -1.24
C VAL A 7 -36.83 -23.35 -0.82
N LEU A 8 -38.04 -22.79 -0.72
CA LEU A 8 -38.23 -21.40 -0.27
C LEU A 8 -37.79 -21.19 1.19
N ARG A 9 -38.07 -22.16 2.08
CA ARG A 9 -37.61 -22.09 3.48
C ARG A 9 -36.10 -22.22 3.63
N GLN A 10 -35.45 -23.08 2.85
CA GLN A 10 -33.99 -23.21 2.86
C GLN A 10 -33.30 -21.95 2.31
N GLY A 11 -33.85 -21.35 1.25
CA GLY A 11 -33.37 -20.08 0.70
C GLY A 11 -33.47 -18.92 1.71
N LEU A 12 -34.62 -18.79 2.38
CA LEU A 12 -34.85 -17.74 3.39
C LEU A 12 -33.91 -17.88 4.59
N MET A 13 -33.72 -19.11 5.10
CA MET A 13 -32.83 -19.36 6.22
C MET A 13 -31.36 -19.09 5.86
N GLY A 14 -30.94 -19.44 4.64
CA GLY A 14 -29.59 -19.11 4.15
C GLY A 14 -29.36 -17.61 4.02
N TRP A 15 -30.36 -16.86 3.53
CA TRP A 15 -30.31 -15.41 3.42
C TRP A 15 -30.25 -14.70 4.78
N LEU A 16 -31.09 -15.11 5.73
CA LEU A 16 -31.08 -14.56 7.10
C LEU A 16 -29.76 -14.82 7.81
N ALA A 17 -29.22 -16.04 7.69
CA ALA A 17 -27.91 -16.37 8.25
C ALA A 17 -26.79 -15.50 7.64
N TYR A 18 -26.86 -15.22 6.34
CA TYR A 18 -25.95 -14.29 5.68
C TYR A 18 -26.08 -12.86 6.23
N LEU A 19 -27.29 -12.30 6.30
CA LEU A 19 -27.49 -10.93 6.79
C LEU A 19 -27.05 -10.77 8.24
N LEU A 20 -27.35 -11.74 9.09
CA LEU A 20 -26.90 -11.74 10.49
C LEU A 20 -25.38 -11.87 10.60
N GLY A 21 -24.77 -12.71 9.75
CA GLY A 21 -23.31 -12.83 9.67
C GLY A 21 -22.64 -11.53 9.20
N LEU A 22 -23.19 -10.90 8.17
CA LEU A 22 -22.70 -9.63 7.63
C LEU A 22 -22.84 -8.50 8.66
N ALA A 23 -24.02 -8.34 9.27
CA ALA A 23 -24.24 -7.34 10.31
C ALA A 23 -23.24 -7.50 11.46
N TRP A 24 -23.07 -8.74 11.94
CA TRP A 24 -22.12 -9.06 12.99
C TRP A 24 -20.66 -8.71 12.60
N VAL A 25 -20.24 -9.06 11.37
CA VAL A 25 -18.89 -8.71 10.86
C VAL A 25 -18.70 -7.20 10.79
N LEU A 26 -19.70 -6.46 10.32
CA LEU A 26 -19.61 -5.00 10.20
C LEU A 26 -19.50 -4.33 11.58
N GLU A 27 -20.30 -4.79 12.55
CA GLU A 27 -20.29 -4.29 13.94
C GLU A 27 -18.99 -4.62 14.68
N ASN A 28 -18.40 -5.79 14.44
CA ASN A 28 -17.23 -6.29 15.18
C ASN A 28 -15.91 -6.14 14.39
N GLY A 29 -15.98 -5.57 13.19
CA GLY A 29 -14.84 -5.40 12.30
C GLY A 29 -13.92 -4.24 12.67
N GLY A 30 -14.38 -3.28 13.48
CA GLY A 30 -13.61 -2.08 13.83
C GLY A 30 -13.74 -0.96 12.81
N ASP A 31 -12.69 -0.16 12.62
CA ASP A 31 -12.68 0.99 11.70
C ASP A 31 -12.46 0.59 10.23
N TRP A 32 -13.55 0.45 9.48
CA TRP A 32 -13.54 0.16 8.04
C TRP A 32 -13.00 1.31 7.19
N GLY A 33 -13.07 2.55 7.68
CA GLY A 33 -12.64 3.74 6.94
C GLY A 33 -11.15 3.76 6.64
N GLY A 34 -10.34 3.11 7.49
CA GLY A 34 -8.89 3.01 7.29
C GLY A 34 -8.46 2.29 6.00
N TRP A 35 -9.35 1.60 5.30
CA TRP A 35 -9.02 0.90 4.04
C TRP A 35 -9.22 1.72 2.78
N ASP A 36 -9.88 2.88 2.86
CA ASP A 36 -10.24 3.69 1.69
C ASP A 36 -9.09 3.87 0.71
N GLY A 37 -7.95 4.37 1.20
CA GLY A 37 -6.77 4.59 0.38
C GLY A 37 -6.18 3.32 -0.24
N ALA A 38 -6.13 2.21 0.50
CA ALA A 38 -5.63 0.94 -0.04
C ALA A 38 -6.55 0.38 -1.13
N LEU A 39 -7.87 0.57 -1.01
CA LEU A 39 -8.84 0.13 -2.02
C LEU A 39 -8.76 0.98 -3.29
N HIS A 40 -8.55 2.30 -3.15
CA HIS A 40 -8.26 3.17 -4.28
C HIS A 40 -6.98 2.74 -5.00
N ILE A 41 -5.88 2.51 -4.27
CA ILE A 41 -4.63 2.00 -4.84
C ILE A 41 -4.88 0.68 -5.57
N ALA A 42 -5.57 -0.29 -4.94
CA ALA A 42 -5.91 -1.57 -5.55
C ALA A 42 -6.66 -1.41 -6.88
N ARG A 43 -7.59 -0.45 -6.96
CA ARG A 43 -8.30 -0.12 -8.20
C ARG A 43 -7.35 0.45 -9.26
N HIS A 44 -6.50 1.42 -8.90
CA HIS A 44 -5.56 2.03 -9.85
C HIS A 44 -4.54 1.05 -10.41
N VAL A 45 -4.06 0.12 -9.59
CA VAL A 45 -3.12 -0.92 -10.05
C VAL A 45 -3.83 -2.08 -10.77
N GLY A 46 -5.16 -2.03 -10.91
CA GLY A 46 -5.96 -3.06 -11.58
C GLY A 46 -6.19 -4.34 -10.76
N SER A 47 -5.85 -4.35 -9.48
CA SER A 47 -6.19 -5.45 -8.56
C SER A 47 -7.68 -5.47 -8.19
N LEU A 48 -8.38 -4.34 -8.35
CA LEU A 48 -9.83 -4.25 -8.27
C LEU A 48 -10.39 -3.68 -9.57
N THR A 49 -11.55 -4.20 -9.99
CA THR A 49 -12.25 -3.74 -11.19
C THR A 49 -13.06 -2.46 -10.95
N ALA A 50 -13.65 -2.31 -9.76
CA ALA A 50 -14.52 -1.19 -9.43
C ALA A 50 -14.58 -0.94 -7.91
N LEU A 51 -15.00 0.28 -7.55
CA LEU A 51 -15.41 0.69 -6.21
C LEU A 51 -16.87 1.20 -6.27
N PRO A 52 -17.67 1.02 -5.20
CA PRO A 52 -17.34 0.35 -3.94
C PRO A 52 -17.16 -1.18 -4.08
N ILE A 53 -16.46 -1.81 -3.13
CA ILE A 53 -16.31 -3.27 -3.12
C ILE A 53 -17.64 -3.91 -2.70
N ILE A 54 -18.09 -4.88 -3.48
CA ILE A 54 -19.28 -5.67 -3.16
C ILE A 54 -18.86 -6.91 -2.35
N VAL A 55 -19.30 -6.96 -1.08
CA VAL A 55 -19.13 -8.12 -0.18
C VAL A 55 -20.36 -9.01 -0.27
N THR A 56 -20.16 -10.25 -0.73
CA THR A 56 -21.20 -11.24 -0.96
C THR A 56 -21.27 -12.27 0.17
N ALA A 57 -22.31 -13.10 0.18
CA ALA A 57 -22.41 -14.22 1.11
C ALA A 57 -21.24 -15.22 1.00
N ALA A 58 -20.65 -15.38 -0.19
CA ALA A 58 -19.49 -16.24 -0.39
C ALA A 58 -18.24 -15.66 0.30
N ASP A 59 -18.12 -14.34 0.39
CA ASP A 59 -17.00 -13.67 1.04
C ASP A 59 -17.11 -13.82 2.56
N ILE A 60 -18.31 -13.62 3.13
CA ILE A 60 -18.56 -13.83 4.57
C ILE A 60 -18.31 -15.28 4.98
N LYS A 61 -18.65 -16.25 4.13
CA LYS A 61 -18.38 -17.68 4.40
C LYS A 61 -16.89 -18.03 4.45
N LYS A 62 -16.00 -17.19 3.89
CA LYS A 62 -14.55 -17.41 3.96
C LYS A 62 -13.97 -16.99 5.31
N VAL A 63 -14.70 -16.20 6.09
CA VAL A 63 -14.35 -15.90 7.47
C VAL A 63 -14.52 -17.20 8.28
N ILE A 64 -13.39 -17.89 8.53
CA ILE A 64 -13.31 -19.27 9.02
C ILE A 64 -14.28 -19.54 10.19
N SER A 65 -14.21 -18.72 11.23
CA SER A 65 -15.08 -18.82 12.40
C SER A 65 -15.15 -17.50 13.16
N LYS A 66 -16.22 -17.31 13.92
CA LYS A 66 -16.36 -16.16 14.83
C LYS A 66 -15.24 -16.11 15.88
N SER A 67 -14.81 -17.28 16.39
CA SER A 67 -13.73 -17.35 17.36
C SER A 67 -12.41 -16.88 16.77
N VAL A 68 -12.03 -17.37 15.58
CA VAL A 68 -10.80 -16.95 14.89
C VAL A 68 -10.87 -15.48 14.52
N PHE A 69 -12.01 -15.00 14.03
CA PHE A 69 -12.20 -13.58 13.70
C PHE A 69 -11.99 -12.68 14.91
N ASN A 70 -12.56 -13.03 16.06
CA ASN A 70 -12.46 -12.21 17.27
C ASN A 70 -11.04 -12.14 17.86
N THR A 71 -10.17 -13.10 17.54
CA THR A 71 -8.76 -13.06 17.99
C THR A 71 -7.86 -12.22 17.07
N GLN A 72 -8.36 -11.78 15.91
CA GLN A 72 -7.55 -10.97 15.01
C GLN A 72 -7.57 -9.49 15.41
N PRO A 73 -6.49 -8.73 15.14
CA PRO A 73 -6.52 -7.27 15.10
C PRO A 73 -7.56 -6.76 14.09
N ASP A 74 -8.10 -5.57 14.31
CA ASP A 74 -9.20 -5.02 13.49
C ASP A 74 -8.83 -4.90 12.01
N ALA A 75 -7.63 -4.42 11.68
CA ALA A 75 -7.17 -4.37 10.30
C ALA A 75 -7.18 -5.76 9.64
N LEU A 76 -6.73 -6.80 10.36
CA LEU A 76 -6.72 -8.18 9.86
C LEU A 76 -8.15 -8.74 9.73
N LYS A 77 -9.04 -8.48 10.71
CA LYS A 77 -10.47 -8.85 10.64
C LYS A 77 -11.10 -8.35 9.35
N GLN A 78 -10.94 -7.05 9.09
CA GLN A 78 -11.50 -6.38 7.92
C GLN A 78 -10.93 -7.00 6.64
N TYR A 79 -9.62 -7.20 6.61
CA TYR A 79 -8.95 -7.75 5.44
C TYR A 79 -9.30 -9.22 5.15
N LEU A 80 -9.59 -10.03 6.16
CA LEU A 80 -10.08 -11.40 5.97
C LEU A 80 -11.40 -11.45 5.17
N VAL A 81 -12.17 -10.37 5.17
CA VAL A 81 -13.46 -10.30 4.44
C VAL A 81 -13.27 -10.04 2.95
N PHE A 82 -12.29 -9.22 2.55
CA PHE A 82 -12.15 -8.77 1.15
C PHE A 82 -10.77 -8.99 0.53
N GLY A 83 -9.73 -9.36 1.29
CA GLY A 83 -8.35 -9.46 0.81
C GLY A 83 -8.18 -10.39 -0.39
N HIS A 84 -8.96 -11.48 -0.46
CA HIS A 84 -8.96 -12.38 -1.62
C HIS A 84 -9.44 -11.70 -2.91
N LYS A 85 -10.29 -10.66 -2.83
CA LYS A 85 -10.73 -9.89 -4.01
C LYS A 85 -9.61 -9.03 -4.58
N LEU A 86 -8.60 -8.71 -3.76
CA LEU A 86 -7.40 -7.99 -4.19
C LEU A 86 -6.33 -8.95 -4.77
N GLY A 87 -6.64 -10.25 -4.78
CA GLY A 87 -5.69 -11.31 -5.14
C GLY A 87 -4.49 -11.39 -4.18
N LEU A 88 -4.65 -10.94 -2.94
CA LEU A 88 -3.64 -11.06 -1.88
C LEU A 88 -4.34 -11.69 -0.65
N PRO A 89 -4.64 -13.00 -0.70
CA PRO A 89 -5.41 -13.65 0.35
C PRO A 89 -4.65 -13.65 1.69
N LEU A 90 -5.36 -13.47 2.79
CA LEU A 90 -4.81 -13.55 4.15
C LEU A 90 -5.25 -14.86 4.82
N LEU A 91 -4.29 -15.58 5.37
CA LEU A 91 -4.55 -16.62 6.37
C LEU A 91 -4.47 -15.98 7.76
N PRO A 92 -5.47 -16.18 8.64
CA PRO A 92 -5.50 -15.58 9.97
C PRO A 92 -4.23 -15.88 10.78
N ILE A 93 -3.85 -14.95 11.66
CA ILE A 93 -2.77 -15.20 12.60
C ILE A 93 -3.22 -16.19 13.69
N ASN A 94 -2.31 -17.08 14.07
CA ASN A 94 -2.49 -18.04 15.17
C ASN A 94 -2.13 -17.43 16.53
N ALA A 95 -2.15 -18.24 17.59
CA ALA A 95 -1.82 -17.81 18.96
C ALA A 95 -0.36 -17.35 19.13
N GLN A 96 0.51 -17.64 18.17
CA GLN A 96 1.91 -17.19 18.11
C GLN A 96 2.09 -15.94 17.24
N SER A 97 0.97 -15.30 16.83
CA SER A 97 0.92 -14.15 15.92
C SER A 97 1.56 -14.41 14.55
N VAL A 98 1.49 -15.66 14.08
CA VAL A 98 1.97 -16.10 12.77
C VAL A 98 0.81 -16.38 11.83
N GLY A 99 0.84 -15.80 10.63
CA GLY A 99 -0.13 -16.01 9.55
C GLY A 99 0.55 -16.02 8.18
N ARG A 100 -0.23 -15.81 7.11
CA ARG A 100 0.30 -15.69 5.73
C ARG A 100 -0.45 -14.64 4.95
N LEU A 101 0.27 -13.81 4.21
CA LEU A 101 -0.29 -12.83 3.27
C LEU A 101 0.19 -13.20 1.86
N GLY A 102 -0.72 -13.72 1.04
CA GLY A 102 -0.38 -14.39 -0.21
C GLY A 102 0.51 -15.61 0.05
N ASP A 103 1.70 -15.59 -0.55
CA ASP A 103 2.68 -16.68 -0.44
C ASP A 103 3.78 -16.41 0.59
N GLU A 104 3.67 -15.30 1.33
CA GLU A 104 4.68 -14.88 2.30
C GLU A 104 4.18 -15.03 3.74
N ASN A 105 5.10 -15.40 4.64
CA ASN A 105 4.83 -15.47 6.06
C ASN A 105 4.59 -14.07 6.62
N LEU A 106 3.49 -13.93 7.37
CA LEU A 106 3.12 -12.72 8.09
C LEU A 106 3.39 -12.94 9.59
N LEU A 107 4.22 -12.09 10.17
CA LEU A 107 4.48 -12.05 11.60
C LEU A 107 3.97 -10.74 12.17
N VAL A 108 3.09 -10.80 13.17
CA VAL A 108 2.49 -9.61 13.77
C VAL A 108 3.11 -9.33 15.15
N ALA A 109 3.34 -8.05 15.45
CA ALA A 109 3.79 -7.60 16.76
C ALA A 109 2.86 -8.12 17.86
N GLY A 110 3.42 -8.87 18.79
CA GLY A 110 2.69 -9.73 19.73
C GLY A 110 3.31 -11.11 19.86
N SER A 111 3.98 -11.61 18.82
CA SER A 111 4.77 -12.85 18.90
C SER A 111 6.02 -12.67 19.75
N ARG A 112 6.30 -13.59 20.69
CA ARG A 112 7.56 -13.62 21.46
C ARG A 112 8.80 -13.59 20.56
N ASP A 113 8.72 -14.26 19.41
CA ASP A 113 9.81 -14.33 18.43
C ASP A 113 9.99 -13.01 17.69
N PHE A 114 8.88 -12.31 17.43
CA PHE A 114 8.92 -10.97 16.89
C PHE A 114 9.70 -10.09 17.89
N TRP A 115 9.36 -10.09 19.19
CA TRP A 115 10.02 -9.31 20.28
C TRP A 115 11.53 -9.54 20.43
N SER A 116 12.08 -10.63 19.92
CA SER A 116 13.53 -10.88 19.98
C SER A 116 14.35 -10.08 18.95
N LEU A 117 13.69 -9.49 17.94
CA LEU A 117 14.31 -8.72 16.86
C LEU A 117 14.36 -7.19 17.16
N TYR A 118 14.17 -6.79 18.42
CA TYR A 118 13.57 -5.48 18.75
C TYR A 118 14.47 -4.30 19.04
N ASP A 119 15.73 -4.50 19.42
CA ASP A 119 16.57 -3.40 19.91
C ASP A 119 16.82 -2.30 18.85
N THR A 120 16.43 -2.52 17.59
CA THR A 120 16.63 -1.59 16.48
C THR A 120 15.35 -1.22 15.71
N ASN A 121 14.15 -1.66 16.13
CA ASN A 121 12.94 -1.43 15.35
C ASN A 121 12.38 -0.01 15.53
N VAL A 122 12.40 0.77 14.43
CA VAL A 122 11.95 2.16 14.37
C VAL A 122 10.45 2.37 14.59
N PHE A 123 9.62 1.33 14.47
CA PHE A 123 8.15 1.44 14.61
C PHE A 123 7.62 1.06 15.99
N TYR A 124 8.50 0.77 16.96
CA TYR A 124 8.08 0.38 18.30
C TYR A 124 7.18 1.43 18.97
N SER A 125 7.57 2.70 18.90
CA SER A 125 6.84 3.80 19.54
C SER A 125 5.51 4.14 18.86
N THR A 126 5.23 3.58 17.69
CA THR A 126 4.03 3.84 16.89
C THR A 126 3.09 2.64 16.82
N HIS A 127 3.29 1.63 17.66
CA HIS A 127 2.47 0.43 17.71
C HIS A 127 1.01 0.75 18.04
N ASP A 128 0.10 0.27 17.18
CA ASP A 128 -1.35 0.26 17.38
C ASP A 128 -1.84 -1.19 17.37
N GLU A 129 -2.46 -1.65 18.46
CA GLU A 129 -2.98 -3.02 18.56
C GLU A 129 -4.07 -3.32 17.52
N ARG A 130 -4.78 -2.29 17.02
CA ARG A 130 -5.84 -2.45 16.01
C ARG A 130 -5.29 -2.63 14.61
N ASP A 131 -4.11 -2.07 14.33
CA ASP A 131 -3.40 -2.16 13.06
C ASP A 131 -1.90 -2.35 13.32
N PRO A 132 -1.51 -3.56 13.73
CA PRO A 132 -0.22 -3.79 14.37
C PRO A 132 0.94 -3.74 13.38
N VAL A 133 2.09 -3.31 13.90
CA VAL A 133 3.40 -3.50 13.28
C VAL A 133 3.53 -4.97 12.89
N CYS A 134 4.01 -5.23 11.68
CA CYS A 134 4.15 -6.59 11.21
C CYS A 134 5.35 -6.74 10.28
N ARG A 135 5.73 -7.98 10.03
CA ARG A 135 6.83 -8.36 9.16
C ARG A 135 6.32 -9.30 8.11
N VAL A 136 6.74 -9.06 6.88
CA VAL A 136 6.53 -9.96 5.75
C VAL A 136 7.87 -10.15 5.04
N GLY A 137 8.33 -11.40 4.98
CA GLY A 137 9.67 -11.71 4.45
C GLY A 137 10.79 -11.05 5.27
N THR A 138 11.54 -10.16 4.62
CA THR A 138 12.67 -9.40 5.20
C THR A 138 12.33 -7.95 5.55
N GLU A 139 11.07 -7.55 5.38
CA GLU A 139 10.60 -6.19 5.63
C GLU A 139 9.71 -6.13 6.86
N ILE A 140 9.89 -5.07 7.66
CA ILE A 140 9.04 -4.70 8.79
C ILE A 140 8.24 -3.49 8.35
N PHE A 141 6.95 -3.47 8.67
CA PHE A 141 6.01 -2.44 8.30
C PHE A 141 5.43 -1.81 9.56
N ARG A 142 5.16 -0.51 9.48
CA ARG A 142 4.61 0.25 10.62
C ARG A 142 3.24 -0.28 11.06
N CYS A 143 2.42 -0.71 10.12
CA CYS A 143 1.13 -1.35 10.39
C CYS A 143 0.80 -2.39 9.30
N PHE A 144 -0.27 -3.15 9.49
CA PHE A 144 -0.70 -4.17 8.51
C PHE A 144 -1.23 -3.54 7.23
N ARG A 145 -1.94 -2.42 7.32
CA ARG A 145 -2.42 -1.71 6.11
C ARG A 145 -1.26 -1.25 5.21
N ASP A 146 -0.13 -0.82 5.79
CA ASP A 146 1.07 -0.44 5.03
C ASP A 146 1.62 -1.60 4.19
N VAL A 147 1.64 -2.81 4.77
CA VAL A 147 2.03 -4.02 4.01
C VAL A 147 1.15 -4.18 2.79
N VAL A 148 -0.17 -4.10 2.98
CA VAL A 148 -1.12 -4.32 1.88
C VAL A 148 -0.94 -3.28 0.80
N VAL A 149 -0.84 -2.00 1.17
CA VAL A 149 -0.60 -0.90 0.24
C VAL A 149 0.66 -1.14 -0.60
N ILE A 150 1.79 -1.48 0.05
CA ILE A 150 3.07 -1.71 -0.62
C ILE A 150 3.00 -2.97 -1.50
N LYS A 151 2.39 -4.06 -1.02
CA LYS A 151 2.21 -5.29 -1.81
C LYS A 151 1.31 -5.08 -3.02
N LEU A 152 0.25 -4.28 -2.91
CA LEU A 152 -0.60 -3.93 -4.06
C LEU A 152 0.17 -3.09 -5.08
N ALA A 153 0.92 -2.09 -4.62
CA ALA A 153 1.72 -1.23 -5.48
C ALA A 153 2.84 -1.99 -6.21
N THR A 154 3.48 -2.94 -5.53
CA THR A 154 4.58 -3.75 -6.09
C THR A 154 4.10 -4.96 -6.90
N LYS A 155 2.86 -5.43 -6.68
CA LYS A 155 2.23 -6.47 -7.50
C LYS A 155 1.86 -5.98 -8.90
N ALA A 156 1.75 -4.67 -9.12
CA ALA A 156 1.74 -4.13 -10.46
C ALA A 156 3.08 -4.51 -11.11
N PRO A 157 3.09 -5.24 -12.24
CA PRO A 157 4.32 -5.67 -12.88
C PRO A 157 5.01 -4.44 -13.47
N VAL A 158 5.89 -3.87 -12.66
CA VAL A 158 6.88 -2.92 -13.12
C VAL A 158 7.89 -3.74 -13.91
N ASN A 159 7.92 -3.56 -15.23
CA ASN A 159 9.06 -3.95 -16.05
C ASN A 159 10.25 -3.08 -15.60
N LEU A 160 10.90 -3.44 -14.49
CA LEU A 160 12.21 -2.89 -14.13
C LEU A 160 13.25 -3.68 -14.93
N PRO A 161 14.06 -3.03 -15.78
CA PRO A 161 15.15 -3.70 -16.52
C PRO A 161 16.20 -4.38 -15.60
N TYR A 162 16.15 -4.15 -14.29
CA TYR A 162 17.05 -4.75 -13.30
C TYR A 162 16.48 -5.99 -12.58
N LEU A 163 15.22 -6.35 -12.77
CA LEU A 163 14.60 -7.54 -12.17
C LEU A 163 13.77 -8.27 -13.24
N GLY A 164 14.19 -9.48 -13.61
CA GLY A 164 13.74 -10.21 -14.80
C GLY A 164 12.23 -10.36 -15.00
N GLN A 165 11.80 -9.98 -16.22
CA GLN A 165 10.66 -10.39 -17.07
C GLN A 165 9.43 -11.11 -16.45
N ASN A 166 8.29 -10.40 -16.39
CA ASN A 166 7.05 -10.70 -17.17
C ASN A 166 5.89 -9.72 -16.83
N ALA A 167 5.04 -9.44 -17.83
CA ALA A 167 4.17 -8.25 -17.94
C ALA A 167 2.74 -8.33 -17.37
N ASN A 168 2.14 -7.13 -17.16
CA ASN A 168 0.71 -6.69 -17.22
C ASN A 168 0.02 -6.04 -15.97
N ALA A 169 0.31 -4.75 -15.68
CA ALA A 169 -0.48 -3.68 -15.00
C ALA A 169 0.36 -2.35 -14.94
N PRO A 170 -0.19 -1.15 -14.66
CA PRO A 170 -0.20 -0.03 -15.61
C PRO A 170 0.71 1.18 -15.26
N LEU A 171 1.77 1.00 -14.46
CA LEU A 171 2.68 2.10 -14.13
C LEU A 171 3.80 2.18 -15.17
N ARG A 172 3.81 3.25 -15.96
CA ARG A 172 4.50 3.31 -17.26
C ARG A 172 5.75 4.19 -17.28
N GLY A 173 6.12 4.81 -16.17
CA GLY A 173 7.32 5.66 -16.07
C GLY A 173 7.95 5.61 -14.68
N MET A 174 9.29 5.66 -14.65
CA MET A 174 10.10 5.68 -13.43
C MET A 174 11.12 6.82 -13.51
N VAL A 175 11.03 7.83 -12.64
CA VAL A 175 12.17 8.73 -12.38
C VAL A 175 12.87 8.19 -11.15
N SER A 176 14.19 8.01 -11.19
CA SER A 176 14.98 7.81 -9.98
C SER A 176 15.96 8.97 -9.85
N SER A 177 16.06 9.53 -8.65
CA SER A 177 17.14 10.42 -8.27
C SER A 177 17.82 9.85 -7.03
N SER A 178 19.15 9.77 -7.07
CA SER A 178 19.98 9.30 -5.97
C SER A 178 20.78 10.47 -5.42
N VAL A 179 20.70 10.67 -4.11
CA VAL A 179 21.46 11.70 -3.39
C VAL A 179 22.45 11.00 -2.48
N SER A 180 23.72 11.36 -2.65
CA SER A 180 24.81 10.96 -1.77
C SER A 180 24.84 11.86 -0.55
N ARG A 181 25.31 11.35 0.59
CA ARG A 181 25.63 12.13 1.81
C ARG A 181 26.51 13.36 1.57
N LEU A 182 27.21 13.42 0.44
CA LEU A 182 28.10 14.52 0.05
C LEU A 182 27.37 15.82 -0.31
N ASP A 183 26.04 15.81 -0.46
CA ASP A 183 25.21 17.01 -0.55
C ASP A 183 24.39 17.19 0.75
N PRO A 184 24.85 18.01 1.72
CA PRO A 184 24.19 18.15 3.02
C PRO A 184 22.77 18.72 2.93
N ALA A 185 22.48 19.59 1.96
CA ALA A 185 21.18 20.22 1.83
C ALA A 185 20.14 19.23 1.28
N ALA A 186 20.49 18.51 0.21
CA ALA A 186 19.64 17.46 -0.34
C ALA A 186 19.48 16.29 0.65
N TRP A 187 20.55 15.93 1.38
CA TRP A 187 20.50 14.91 2.42
C TRP A 187 19.58 15.29 3.59
N SER A 188 19.64 16.54 4.06
CA SER A 188 18.75 17.05 5.12
C SER A 188 17.28 17.00 4.70
N CYS A 189 16.99 17.45 3.49
CA CYS A 189 15.65 17.38 2.89
C CYS A 189 15.10 15.95 2.84
N ILE A 190 15.89 14.98 2.35
CA ILE A 190 15.44 13.58 2.27
C ILE A 190 15.33 12.97 3.67
N ASN A 191 16.20 13.34 4.61
CA ASN A 191 16.06 12.92 6.01
C ASN A 191 14.76 13.40 6.63
N HIS A 192 14.39 14.66 6.40
CA HIS A 192 13.13 15.20 6.90
C HIS A 192 11.93 14.42 6.33
N LEU A 193 11.96 14.07 5.04
CA LEU A 193 10.91 13.23 4.44
C LEU A 193 10.88 11.81 5.00
N ALA A 194 12.03 11.13 5.00
CA ALA A 194 12.14 9.72 5.33
C ALA A 194 12.06 9.43 6.84
N ILE A 195 12.51 10.36 7.69
CA ILE A 195 12.53 10.18 9.16
C ILE A 195 11.32 10.85 9.80
N GLU A 196 11.10 12.13 9.54
CA GLU A 196 10.10 12.93 10.26
C GLU A 196 8.68 12.67 9.78
N GLY A 197 8.51 11.75 8.82
CA GLY A 197 7.27 11.04 8.57
C GLY A 197 6.09 12.00 8.47
N THR A 198 6.29 13.14 7.80
CA THR A 198 5.36 14.25 7.67
C THR A 198 4.27 14.29 8.76
N SER A 199 4.65 14.71 9.97
CA SER A 199 3.75 15.56 10.77
C SER A 199 3.39 16.86 10.03
N CYS A 200 3.96 17.09 8.83
CA CYS A 200 3.37 17.90 7.77
C CYS A 200 1.99 17.32 7.40
N ARG A 201 1.00 17.61 8.25
CA ARG A 201 -0.31 18.04 7.80
C ARG A 201 -0.05 19.10 6.74
N LEU A 202 -0.01 18.71 5.47
CA LEU A 202 -0.20 19.68 4.38
C LEU A 202 -1.49 20.38 4.77
N SER A 203 -1.39 21.63 5.17
CA SER A 203 -2.47 22.39 5.82
C SER A 203 -3.67 22.57 4.90
N HIS A 204 -3.53 22.18 3.64
CA HIS A 204 -4.57 22.17 2.63
C HIS A 204 -4.53 20.81 1.92
N PRO A 205 -5.65 20.06 1.87
CA PRO A 205 -5.75 18.87 1.05
C PRO A 205 -5.74 19.35 -0.40
N VAL A 206 -4.54 19.40 -0.98
CA VAL A 206 -4.40 19.53 -2.44
C VAL A 206 -4.64 18.13 -3.02
N PHE A 207 -5.91 17.72 -2.94
CA PHE A 207 -6.59 16.53 -3.51
C PHE A 207 -6.36 15.17 -2.83
N SER A 208 -7.35 14.29 -2.97
CA SER A 208 -8.20 13.85 -1.84
C SER A 208 -7.80 12.60 -1.05
N VAL A 209 -6.70 11.90 -1.36
CA VAL A 209 -6.24 10.79 -0.51
C VAL A 209 -4.73 10.69 -0.58
N ARG A 210 -4.05 10.91 0.55
CA ARG A 210 -2.62 10.63 0.73
C ARG A 210 -2.50 9.36 1.54
N VAL A 211 -2.10 8.26 0.90
CA VAL A 211 -1.71 7.05 1.62
C VAL A 211 -0.21 7.12 1.84
N MET A 212 0.20 7.09 3.10
CA MET A 212 1.59 6.93 3.48
C MET A 212 1.77 5.51 3.96
N ALA A 213 2.68 4.76 3.35
CA ALA A 213 3.05 3.43 3.83
C ALA A 213 4.56 3.39 4.10
N GLU A 214 4.95 2.74 5.18
CA GLU A 214 6.34 2.70 5.62
C GLU A 214 6.82 1.26 5.83
N SER A 215 8.03 0.98 5.33
CA SER A 215 8.74 -0.27 5.59
C SER A 215 10.19 -0.02 6.00
N SER A 216 10.76 -0.97 6.72
CA SER A 216 12.18 -1.02 7.08
C SER A 216 12.72 -2.42 6.80
N SER A 217 13.96 -2.51 6.31
CA SER A 217 14.65 -3.79 6.22
C SER A 217 15.04 -4.30 7.61
N ILE A 218 15.06 -5.62 7.79
CA ILE A 218 15.56 -6.26 9.01
C ILE A 218 17.08 -6.23 9.07
N ASN A 219 17.73 -6.28 7.91
CA ASN A 219 19.18 -6.45 7.81
C ASN A 219 19.93 -5.10 7.75
N GLY A 220 19.24 -3.98 7.89
CA GLY A 220 19.90 -2.69 7.85
C GLY A 220 18.96 -1.50 8.03
N PRO A 221 19.53 -0.29 8.13
CA PRO A 221 18.79 0.94 8.38
C PRO A 221 18.05 1.46 7.13
N ALA A 222 17.82 0.58 6.16
CA ALA A 222 17.10 0.92 4.95
C ALA A 222 15.62 1.11 5.29
N ARG A 223 15.16 2.36 5.25
CA ARG A 223 13.75 2.74 5.42
C ARG A 223 13.19 3.14 4.08
N SER A 224 12.01 2.62 3.76
CA SER A 224 11.24 3.01 2.60
C SER A 224 9.96 3.68 3.06
N GLN A 225 9.65 4.83 2.46
CA GLN A 225 8.36 5.50 2.62
C GLN A 225 7.72 5.61 1.25
N TYR A 226 6.44 5.29 1.17
CA TYR A 226 5.65 5.36 -0.04
C TYR A 226 4.59 6.42 0.16
N VAL A 227 4.53 7.38 -0.77
CA VAL A 227 3.54 8.44 -0.78
C VAL A 227 2.70 8.29 -2.03
N PHE A 228 1.44 7.89 -1.87
CA PHE A 228 0.49 7.76 -2.97
C PHE A 228 -0.34 9.02 -3.09
N LEU A 229 -0.51 9.46 -4.34
CA LEU A 229 -1.24 10.65 -4.73
C LEU A 229 -2.20 10.28 -5.86
N HIS A 230 -3.46 10.65 -5.68
CA HIS A 230 -4.51 10.45 -6.69
C HIS A 230 -4.79 11.79 -7.39
N GLY A 231 -5.30 11.70 -8.61
CA GLY A 231 -5.75 12.87 -9.38
C GLY A 231 -6.95 13.59 -8.77
N ASP A 232 -7.55 14.50 -9.53
CA ASP A 232 -8.47 15.52 -8.99
C ASP A 232 -9.86 14.97 -8.61
N GLY A 233 -10.13 13.67 -8.79
CA GLY A 233 -11.40 13.03 -8.40
C GLY A 233 -11.34 11.51 -8.28
N GLU A 234 -12.36 10.91 -7.65
CA GLU A 234 -12.46 9.45 -7.37
C GLU A 234 -12.39 8.55 -8.62
N GLN A 235 -12.65 9.13 -9.79
CA GLN A 235 -12.65 8.45 -11.08
C GLN A 235 -11.44 8.83 -11.95
N ASP A 236 -10.52 9.67 -11.46
CA ASP A 236 -9.35 10.07 -12.24
C ASP A 236 -8.41 8.86 -12.42
N PRO A 237 -8.15 8.38 -13.65
CA PRO A 237 -7.22 7.28 -13.87
C PRO A 237 -5.77 7.64 -13.50
N PHE A 238 -5.48 8.92 -13.27
CA PHE A 238 -4.17 9.40 -12.87
C PHE A 238 -3.86 9.05 -11.41
N ALA A 239 -2.76 8.33 -11.23
CA ALA A 239 -2.16 8.08 -9.93
C ALA A 239 -0.65 8.25 -10.04
N VAL A 240 -0.06 8.84 -9.01
CA VAL A 240 1.39 8.95 -8.82
C VAL A 240 1.73 8.39 -7.46
N TYR A 241 2.83 7.66 -7.36
CA TYR A 241 3.43 7.47 -6.04
C TYR A 241 4.92 7.71 -6.05
N ALA A 242 5.39 8.26 -4.94
CA ALA A 242 6.80 8.45 -4.66
C ALA A 242 7.25 7.38 -3.66
N MET A 243 8.27 6.62 -4.03
CA MET A 243 9.00 5.74 -3.12
C MET A 243 10.28 6.45 -2.71
N ILE A 244 10.37 6.81 -1.44
CA ILE A 244 11.52 7.44 -0.82
C ILE A 244 12.25 6.35 -0.04
N GLN A 245 13.40 5.93 -0.54
CA GLN A 245 14.25 4.96 0.14
C GLN A 245 15.43 5.69 0.74
N LYS A 246 15.75 5.40 1.99
CA LYS A 246 16.92 5.92 2.66
C LYS A 246 17.70 4.77 3.24
N SER A 247 18.97 4.70 2.89
CA SER A 247 19.97 3.82 3.50
C SER A 247 20.95 4.66 4.34
N ASN A 248 22.03 4.05 4.81
CA ASN A 248 23.05 4.79 5.55
C ASN A 248 23.61 5.92 4.69
N ASP A 249 24.18 5.61 3.54
CA ASP A 249 25.01 6.48 2.72
C ASP A 249 24.28 7.06 1.49
N GLN A 250 23.13 6.50 1.15
CA GLN A 250 22.37 6.89 -0.03
C GLN A 250 20.88 7.08 0.28
N ALA A 251 20.27 8.02 -0.42
CA ALA A 251 18.83 8.15 -0.42
C ALA A 251 18.33 8.30 -1.86
N ASN A 252 17.25 7.59 -2.17
CA ASN A 252 16.65 7.51 -3.49
C ASN A 252 15.21 7.97 -3.41
N ILE A 253 14.79 8.78 -4.38
CA ILE A 253 13.37 9.07 -4.62
C ILE A 253 13.03 8.51 -5.98
N VAL A 254 12.09 7.56 -6.00
CA VAL A 254 11.58 6.95 -7.20
C VAL A 254 10.13 7.35 -7.41
N LEU A 255 9.82 7.97 -8.55
CA LEU A 255 8.47 8.40 -8.90
C LEU A 255 7.87 7.47 -9.93
N TYR A 256 6.67 6.97 -9.64
CA TYR A 256 5.87 6.13 -10.51
C TYR A 256 4.58 6.87 -10.90
N THR A 257 4.15 6.73 -12.15
CA THR A 257 2.95 7.39 -12.66
C THR A 257 2.17 6.49 -13.63
N THR A 258 0.83 6.64 -13.64
CA THR A 258 -0.05 6.03 -14.66
C THR A 258 -0.15 6.85 -15.94
N GLU A 259 0.41 8.07 -15.95
CA GLU A 259 0.43 8.93 -17.14
C GLU A 259 1.25 8.26 -18.26
N GLN A 260 0.69 8.21 -19.47
CA GLN A 260 1.41 7.65 -20.61
C GLN A 260 2.53 8.61 -21.02
N PRO A 261 3.76 8.11 -21.28
CA PRO A 261 4.78 8.95 -21.89
C PRO A 261 4.30 9.39 -23.28
N PRO A 262 4.65 10.61 -23.73
CA PRO A 262 4.36 11.04 -25.09
C PRO A 262 4.80 10.01 -26.13
N PRO A 263 4.07 9.87 -27.25
CA PRO A 263 4.44 8.95 -28.34
C PRO A 263 5.88 9.21 -28.78
N GLY A 264 6.69 8.15 -28.90
CA GLY A 264 8.07 8.21 -29.39
C GLY A 264 9.19 8.17 -28.34
N ILE A 265 8.89 8.31 -27.04
CA ILE A 265 9.93 8.27 -25.98
C ILE A 265 10.31 6.83 -25.59
N LEU A 266 9.40 5.87 -25.78
CA LEU A 266 9.56 4.48 -25.33
C LEU A 266 10.64 3.68 -26.10
N GLN A 267 11.25 4.25 -27.15
CA GLN A 267 12.26 3.54 -27.96
C GLN A 267 13.68 3.62 -27.37
N ASP A 268 13.92 4.51 -26.40
CA ASP A 268 15.23 4.66 -25.75
C ASP A 268 15.05 4.78 -24.22
N PRO A 269 15.39 3.75 -23.44
CA PRO A 269 15.30 3.76 -21.97
C PRO A 269 16.07 4.93 -21.33
N TRP A 270 17.10 5.45 -22.01
CA TRP A 270 17.90 6.56 -21.50
C TRP A 270 17.27 7.93 -21.82
N GLN A 271 16.35 8.02 -22.79
CA GLN A 271 15.58 9.25 -23.04
C GLN A 271 14.50 9.48 -21.99
N LEU A 272 14.08 8.44 -21.26
CA LEU A 272 13.25 8.61 -20.07
C LEU A 272 13.98 9.45 -19.02
N ALA A 273 15.32 9.50 -18.97
CA ALA A 273 16.02 10.37 -18.03
C ALA A 273 15.90 11.88 -18.34
N ARG A 274 15.30 12.29 -19.48
CA ARG A 274 15.14 13.70 -19.86
C ARG A 274 13.81 14.30 -19.37
N PRO A 275 13.79 15.14 -18.32
CA PRO A 275 12.55 15.54 -17.63
C PRO A 275 11.62 16.45 -18.45
N ARG A 276 12.14 17.05 -19.52
CA ARG A 276 11.38 17.95 -20.41
C ARG A 276 10.35 17.22 -21.27
N LEU A 277 10.50 15.91 -21.44
CA LEU A 277 9.63 15.09 -22.28
C LEU A 277 8.55 14.37 -21.48
N TRP A 278 8.42 14.70 -20.19
CA TRP A 278 7.55 13.97 -19.28
C TRP A 278 6.13 14.50 -19.27
N ALA A 279 5.27 13.55 -18.96
CA ALA A 279 3.90 13.65 -18.56
C ALA A 279 3.63 14.92 -17.70
N ARG A 280 2.92 15.90 -18.30
CA ARG A 280 2.79 17.28 -17.77
C ARG A 280 2.15 17.29 -16.38
N LYS A 281 1.21 16.38 -16.11
CA LYS A 281 0.53 16.29 -14.81
C LYS A 281 1.50 15.80 -13.73
N THR A 282 2.29 14.76 -14.03
CA THR A 282 3.31 14.24 -13.12
C THR A 282 4.34 15.31 -12.76
N VAL A 283 4.88 16.01 -13.75
CA VAL A 283 5.85 17.09 -13.50
C VAL A 283 5.23 18.25 -12.73
N ALA A 284 4.00 18.64 -13.04
CA ALA A 284 3.30 19.70 -12.31
C ALA A 284 3.04 19.32 -10.85
N LEU A 285 2.57 18.08 -10.59
CA LEU A 285 2.34 17.56 -9.25
C LEU A 285 3.64 17.51 -8.44
N VAL A 286 4.69 16.94 -9.04
CA VAL A 286 6.03 16.82 -8.44
C VAL A 286 6.60 18.20 -8.14
N ARG A 287 6.50 19.16 -9.08
CA ARG A 287 6.90 20.55 -8.84
C ARG A 287 6.09 21.21 -7.74
N ARG A 288 4.78 20.92 -7.63
CA ARG A 288 3.92 21.50 -6.60
C ARG A 288 4.29 20.99 -5.20
N LEU A 289 4.51 19.68 -5.07
CA LEU A 289 5.07 19.07 -3.84
C LEU A 289 6.44 19.68 -3.48
N MET A 290 7.18 20.17 -4.47
CA MET A 290 8.50 20.79 -4.29
C MET A 290 8.45 22.27 -3.92
N THR A 291 7.58 23.06 -4.58
CA THR A 291 7.47 24.51 -4.34
C THR A 291 6.92 24.86 -2.97
N ASP A 292 6.23 23.95 -2.29
CA ASP A 292 5.82 24.12 -0.88
C ASP A 292 7.02 23.96 0.11
N GLY A 293 8.26 23.92 -0.41
CA GLY A 293 9.49 24.09 0.36
C GLY A 293 10.15 22.79 0.82
N VAL A 294 9.75 21.63 0.30
CA VAL A 294 10.15 20.33 0.88
C VAL A 294 11.21 19.58 0.07
N ILE A 295 11.39 19.80 -1.25
CA ILE A 295 12.41 19.11 -2.08
C ILE A 295 12.87 19.96 -3.27
N SER A 296 14.15 19.88 -3.64
CA SER A 296 14.65 20.28 -4.96
C SER A 296 14.98 19.03 -5.80
N LEU A 297 14.13 18.65 -6.77
CA LEU A 297 14.61 17.77 -7.85
C LEU A 297 15.37 18.60 -8.87
N VAL A 298 16.69 18.43 -8.90
CA VAL A 298 17.52 18.93 -10.00
C VAL A 298 17.26 18.04 -11.21
N PHE A 299 16.33 18.47 -12.04
CA PHE A 299 16.19 17.95 -13.39
C PHE A 299 17.42 18.40 -14.19
N GLY A 300 18.43 17.53 -14.27
CA GLY A 300 19.77 17.87 -14.76
C GLY A 300 19.77 18.69 -16.05
N ARG A 301 20.54 19.81 -16.03
CA ARG A 301 21.27 20.24 -17.22
C ARG A 301 22.40 19.22 -17.41
N SER A 302 22.55 18.64 -18.60
CA SER A 302 23.86 18.05 -18.91
C SER A 302 24.88 19.20 -18.90
N LEU A 303 25.98 19.01 -18.18
CA LEU A 303 27.24 19.63 -18.58
C LEU A 303 27.73 18.92 -19.84
#